data_AF-A0AAV6YNA0-F1
#
_entry.id   AF-A0AAV6YNA0-F1
#
_cell.length_a   1.000
_cell.length_b   1.000
_cell.length_c   1.000
_cell.angle_alpha   90.00
_cell.angle_beta   90.00
_cell.angle_gamma   90.00
#
_symmetry.space_group_name_H-M   'P 1'
#
loop_
_entity.id
_entity.type
_entity.pdbx_description
1 polymer ?
#
loop_
_entity_poly.entity_id
_entity_poly.type
_entity_poly.pdbx_seq_one_letter_code
_entity_poly.pdbx_strand_id
1 'polypeptide(L)'
;EFCYHEEYCDPILYWRRGILTLQANIDAAIIELATNHSVRTSMISTEVLKMQSASVTDKPLIFIVFYILTMCMCYTSLMYLLTLYIAKERKEQREILRMMGLRDLAFW
;
A
#
# COMPACT_ATOMS: atom_id res chain seq x y z
N GLU A 1 6.17 -0.15 10.43
CA GLU A 1 6.60 1.26 10.37
C GLU A 1 7.32 1.53 9.05
N PHE A 2 6.99 2.65 8.40
CA PHE A 2 7.68 3.10 7.18
C PHE A 2 8.78 4.07 7.59
N CYS A 3 10.03 3.75 7.26
CA CYS A 3 11.18 4.59 7.59
C CYS A 3 11.48 5.55 6.42
N TYR A 4 11.30 6.84 6.66
CA TYR A 4 11.59 7.89 5.67
C TYR A 4 13.06 8.32 5.64
N HIS A 5 13.85 7.95 6.66
CA HIS A 5 15.24 8.34 6.79
C HIS A 5 16.07 7.13 7.22
N GLU A 6 17.07 6.78 6.42
CA GLU A 6 17.90 5.57 6.64
C GLU A 6 18.68 5.58 7.96
N GLU A 7 18.92 6.76 8.54
CA GLU A 7 19.64 6.94 9.80
C GLU A 7 18.82 6.54 11.03
N TYR A 8 17.50 6.42 10.90
CA TYR A 8 16.58 6.15 12.01
C TYR A 8 15.74 4.88 11.79
N CYS A 9 16.16 4.02 10.87
CA CYS A 9 15.44 2.78 10.57
C CYS A 9 16.13 1.57 11.17
N ASP A 10 15.57 1.03 12.26
CA ASP A 10 16.13 -0.12 12.98
C ASP A 10 16.41 -1.33 12.06
N PRO A 11 15.52 -1.72 11.12
CA PRO A 11 15.81 -2.82 10.19
C PRO A 11 17.01 -2.54 9.28
N ILE A 12 17.15 -1.33 8.75
CA ILE A 12 18.23 -0.97 7.82
C ILE A 12 19.55 -0.84 8.57
N LEU A 13 19.52 -0.28 9.79
CA LEU A 13 20.67 -0.20 10.68
C LEU A 13 21.17 -1.59 11.09
N TYR A 14 20.26 -2.50 11.43
CA TYR A 14 20.59 -3.89 11.77
C TYR A 14 21.23 -4.62 10.59
N TRP A 15 20.62 -4.52 9.41
CA TRP A 15 21.15 -5.10 8.17
C TRP A 15 22.54 -4.55 7.80
N ARG A 16 22.74 -3.23 7.92
CA ARG A 16 24.02 -2.58 7.60
C ARG A 16 25.11 -2.97 8.58
N ARG A 17 24.82 -2.98 9.89
CA ARG A 17 25.83 -3.25 10.94
C ARG A 17 26.22 -4.72 11.03
N GLY A 18 25.27 -5.63 10.78
CA GLY A 18 25.50 -7.07 10.94
C GLY A 18 25.82 -7.75 9.61
N ILE A 19 24.80 -7.89 8.78
CA ILE A 19 24.81 -8.81 7.63
C ILE A 19 25.74 -8.30 6.53
N LEU A 20 25.66 -7.01 6.19
CA LEU A 20 26.44 -6.44 5.10
C LEU A 20 27.95 -6.45 5.42
N THR A 21 28.32 -6.08 6.65
CA THR A 21 29.71 -6.12 7.12
C THR A 21 30.27 -7.54 7.15
N LEU A 22 29.45 -8.52 7.54
CA LEU A 22 29.85 -9.93 7.52
C LEU A 22 30.10 -10.41 6.09
N GLN A 23 29.18 -10.12 5.17
CA GLN A 23 29.30 -10.49 3.76
C GLN A 23 30.58 -9.92 3.13
N ALA A 24 30.84 -8.62 3.32
CA ALA A 24 32.04 -7.97 2.79
C ALA A 24 33.34 -8.61 3.33
N ASN A 25 33.37 -9.03 4.59
CA ASN A 25 34.53 -9.69 5.18
C ASN A 25 34.76 -11.10 4.63
N ILE A 26 33.68 -11.87 4.39
CA ILE A 26 33.77 -13.22 3.81
C ILE A 26 34.23 -13.12 2.35
N ASP A 27 33.63 -12.23 1.57
CA ASP A 27 33.99 -12.03 0.17
C ASP A 27 35.45 -11.57 0.03
N ALA A 28 35.90 -10.66 0.89
CA ALA A 28 37.30 -10.24 0.94
C ALA A 28 38.25 -11.40 1.28
N ALA A 29 37.87 -12.29 2.21
CA ALA A 29 38.68 -13.44 2.60
C ALA A 29 38.79 -14.49 1.47
N ILE A 30 37.70 -14.72 0.72
CA ILE A 30 37.69 -15.62 -0.45
C ILE A 30 38.61 -15.09 -1.55
N ILE A 31 38.53 -13.79 -1.84
CA ILE A 31 39.38 -13.15 -2.85
C ILE A 31 40.85 -13.19 -2.42
N GLU A 32 41.13 -12.93 -1.14
CA GLU A 32 42.48 -13.02 -0.60
C GLU A 32 43.06 -14.43 -0.70
N LEU A 33 42.25 -15.46 -0.43
CA LEU A 33 42.65 -16.86 -0.59
C LEU A 33 42.92 -17.22 -2.07
N ALA A 34 42.12 -16.70 -3.00
CA ALA A 34 42.23 -17.00 -4.42
C ALA A 34 43.36 -16.24 -5.13
N THR A 35 43.64 -15.00 -4.70
CA THR A 35 44.57 -14.07 -5.38
C THR A 35 45.86 -13.80 -4.61
N ASN A 36 45.99 -14.36 -3.39
CA ASN A 36 47.12 -14.15 -2.47
C ASN A 36 47.43 -12.66 -2.24
N HIS A 37 46.40 -11.83 -2.27
CA HIS A 37 46.47 -10.38 -2.14
C HIS A 37 45.32 -9.91 -1.25
N SER A 38 45.61 -9.09 -0.24
CA SER A 38 44.58 -8.60 0.69
C SER A 38 43.76 -7.47 0.07
N VAL A 39 42.44 -7.65 -0.01
CA VAL A 39 41.50 -6.70 -0.64
C VAL A 39 40.52 -6.09 0.38
N ARG A 40 40.64 -6.44 1.67
CA ARG A 40 39.73 -6.03 2.74
C ARG A 40 39.51 -4.51 2.82
N THR A 41 40.59 -3.73 2.85
CA THR A 41 40.52 -2.27 2.97
C THR A 41 39.95 -1.61 1.72
N SER A 42 40.27 -2.15 0.54
CA SER A 42 39.76 -1.68 -0.75
C SER A 42 38.25 -1.90 -0.88
N MET A 43 37.74 -3.05 -0.41
CA MET A 43 36.30 -3.37 -0.43
C MET A 43 35.48 -2.47 0.52
N ILE A 44 35.97 -2.23 1.74
CA ILE A 44 35.30 -1.32 2.69
C ILE A 44 35.33 0.13 2.18
N SER A 45 36.40 0.55 1.50
CA SER A 45 36.49 1.89 0.91
C SER A 45 35.59 2.09 -0.33
N THR A 46 35.11 1.01 -0.95
CA THR A 46 34.21 1.06 -2.12
C THR A 46 32.73 1.12 -1.71
N GLU A 47 32.46 1.55 -0.47
CA GLU A 47 31.12 1.77 0.09
C GLU A 47 30.40 3.03 -0.48
N VAL A 48 30.34 3.29 -1.79
CA VAL A 48 29.42 4.34 -2.27
C VAL A 48 28.80 4.07 -3.66
N LEU A 49 28.69 2.81 -4.07
CA LEU A 49 27.55 2.43 -4.92
C LEU A 49 26.57 1.65 -4.09
N LYS A 50 26.13 2.29 -2.99
CA LYS A 50 24.97 1.89 -2.23
C LYS A 50 23.86 1.65 -3.24
N MET A 51 23.50 0.39 -3.46
CA MET A 51 22.38 0.02 -4.31
C MET A 51 21.22 0.85 -3.82
N GLN A 52 20.83 1.83 -4.65
CA GLN A 52 19.77 2.77 -4.37
C GLN A 52 18.61 1.94 -3.88
N SER A 53 18.32 1.97 -2.57
CA SER A 53 17.17 1.24 -2.05
C SER A 53 16.02 1.84 -2.80
N ALA A 54 15.40 1.07 -3.70
CA ALA A 54 14.33 1.55 -4.54
C ALA A 54 13.34 2.18 -3.57
N SER A 55 13.22 3.51 -3.64
CA SER A 55 12.41 4.30 -2.72
C SER A 55 11.03 3.66 -2.71
N VAL A 56 10.77 2.88 -1.66
CA VAL A 56 9.59 2.04 -1.58
C VAL A 56 8.44 3.00 -1.70
N THR A 57 7.67 2.76 -2.75
CA THR A 57 6.76 3.72 -3.33
C THR A 57 5.74 4.12 -2.26
N ASP A 58 5.77 5.37 -1.78
CA ASP A 58 4.74 5.96 -0.91
C ASP A 58 3.45 6.34 -1.66
N LYS A 59 3.50 6.30 -3.00
CA LYS A 59 2.35 6.61 -3.86
C LYS A 59 1.13 5.67 -3.75
N PRO A 60 1.23 4.35 -3.45
CA PRO A 60 0.07 3.48 -3.48
C PRO A 60 -0.86 3.75 -2.30
N LEU A 61 -0.35 4.14 -1.12
CA LEU A 61 -1.20 4.29 0.07
C LEU A 61 -2.13 5.51 -0.07
N ILE A 62 -1.61 6.66 -0.51
CA ILE A 62 -2.40 7.86 -0.77
C ILE A 62 -3.46 7.59 -1.86
N PHE A 63 -3.08 6.86 -2.92
CA PHE A 63 -3.99 6.50 -4.00
C PHE A 63 -5.12 5.57 -3.51
N ILE A 64 -4.79 4.57 -2.70
CA ILE A 64 -5.77 3.64 -2.11
C ILE A 64 -6.76 4.38 -1.22
N VAL A 65 -6.29 5.28 -0.35
CA VAL A 65 -7.15 6.06 0.54
C VAL A 65 -8.09 6.97 -0.27
N PHE A 66 -7.56 7.68 -1.26
CA PHE A 66 -8.37 8.52 -2.14
C PHE A 66 -9.42 7.72 -2.91
N TYR A 67 -9.05 6.54 -3.41
CA TYR A 67 -9.96 5.64 -4.11
C TYR A 67 -11.11 5.17 -3.20
N ILE A 68 -10.81 4.74 -1.98
CA ILE A 68 -11.81 4.29 -1.00
C ILE A 68 -12.78 5.44 -0.68
N LEU A 69 -12.27 6.64 -0.39
CA LEU A 69 -13.10 7.81 -0.09
C LEU A 69 -14.01 8.16 -1.26
N THR A 70 -13.48 8.16 -2.48
CA THR A 70 -14.27 8.45 -3.69
C THR A 70 -15.38 7.43 -3.87
N MET A 71 -15.09 6.14 -3.70
CA MET A 71 -16.10 5.07 -3.81
C MET A 71 -17.19 5.20 -2.75
N CYS A 72 -16.83 5.50 -1.49
CA CYS A 72 -17.82 5.74 -0.43
C CYS A 72 -18.73 6.93 -0.78
N MET A 73 -18.17 8.06 -1.23
CA MET A 73 -18.95 9.24 -1.59
C MET A 73 -19.91 8.95 -2.77
N CYS A 74 -19.43 8.28 -3.82
CA CYS A 74 -20.29 7.86 -4.93
C CYS A 74 -21.42 6.94 -4.47
N TYR A 75 -21.14 5.95 -3.62
CA TYR A 75 -22.14 5.02 -3.12
C TYR A 75 -23.22 5.73 -2.30
N THR A 76 -22.83 6.64 -1.41
CA THR A 76 -23.80 7.42 -0.61
C THR A 76 -24.72 8.28 -1.47
N SER A 77 -24.19 8.94 -2.51
CA SER A 77 -24.97 9.75 -3.43
C SER A 77 -25.98 8.91 -4.22
N LEU A 78 -25.54 7.76 -4.76
CA LEU A 78 -26.40 6.85 -5.50
C LEU A 78 -27.51 6.26 -4.61
N MET A 79 -27.17 5.83 -3.39
CA MET A 79 -28.15 5.30 -2.43
C MET A 79 -29.16 6.37 -2.00
N TYR A 80 -28.72 7.61 -1.81
CA TYR A 80 -29.61 8.72 -1.47
C TYR A 80 -30.63 8.99 -2.59
N LEU A 81 -30.15 9.08 -3.85
CA LEU A 81 -31.02 9.26 -5.00
C LEU A 81 -31.99 8.08 -5.15
N LEU A 82 -31.50 6.85 -5.08
CA LEU A 82 -32.34 5.64 -5.17
C LEU A 82 -33.43 5.65 -4.10
N THR A 83 -33.08 5.98 -2.86
CA THR A 83 -34.05 6.08 -1.75
C THR A 83 -35.10 7.16 -2.03
N LEU A 84 -34.70 8.30 -2.59
CA LEU A 84 -35.60 9.40 -2.92
C LEU A 84 -36.55 9.04 -4.06
N TYR A 85 -36.06 8.36 -5.10
CA TYR A 85 -36.88 7.83 -6.19
C TYR A 85 -37.87 6.78 -5.68
N ILE A 86 -37.40 5.79 -4.92
CA ILE A 86 -38.26 4.77 -4.31
C ILE A 86 -39.30 5.44 -3.39
N ALA A 87 -38.92 6.41 -2.56
CA ALA A 87 -39.86 7.10 -1.68
C ALA A 87 -40.91 7.93 -2.45
N LYS A 88 -40.53 8.54 -3.58
CA LYS A 88 -41.44 9.27 -4.45
C LYS A 88 -42.42 8.32 -5.14
N GLU A 89 -41.89 7.24 -5.72
CA GLU A 89 -42.69 6.22 -6.39
C GLU A 89 -43.61 5.50 -5.40
N ARG A 90 -43.13 5.18 -4.19
CA ARG A 90 -43.96 4.70 -3.06
C ARG A 90 -45.09 5.66 -2.75
N LYS A 91 -44.87 6.98 -2.76
CA LYS A 91 -45.93 7.95 -2.44
C LYS A 91 -47.00 8.04 -3.53
N GLU A 92 -46.61 8.05 -4.80
CA GLU A 92 -47.57 8.19 -5.91
C GLU A 92 -48.27 6.87 -6.25
N GLN A 93 -47.54 5.76 -6.22
CA GLN A 93 -48.04 4.47 -6.67
C GLN A 93 -48.76 3.69 -5.56
N ARG A 94 -48.58 4.03 -4.28
CA ARG A 94 -49.26 3.33 -3.17
C ARG A 94 -50.78 3.45 -3.21
N GLU A 95 -51.33 4.62 -3.55
CA GLU A 95 -52.78 4.80 -3.66
C GLU A 95 -53.34 4.04 -4.89
N ILE A 96 -52.61 4.05 -6.01
CA ILE A 96 -53.02 3.37 -7.25
C ILE A 96 -52.93 1.84 -7.10
N LEU A 97 -51.84 1.31 -6.55
CA LEU A 97 -51.66 -0.12 -6.32
C LEU A 97 -52.61 -0.69 -5.26
N ARG A 98 -52.98 0.12 -4.26
CA ARG A 98 -54.01 -0.27 -3.28
C ARG A 98 -55.38 -0.38 -3.94
N MET A 99 -55.70 0.47 -4.92
CA MET A 99 -56.91 0.34 -5.74
C MET A 99 -56.87 -0.87 -6.68
N MET A 100 -55.69 -1.32 -7.12
CA MET A 100 -55.52 -2.55 -7.93
C MET A 100 -55.46 -3.85 -7.10
N GLY A 101 -55.47 -3.79 -5.77
CA GLY A 101 -55.52 -4.97 -4.90
C GLY A 101 -54.20 -5.76 -4.77
N LEU A 102 -53.06 -5.17 -5.15
CA LEU A 102 -51.76 -5.83 -4.99
C LEU A 102 -51.26 -5.79 -3.53
N ARG A 103 -50.67 -6.90 -3.06
CA ARG A 103 -50.08 -7.03 -1.71
C ARG A 103 -48.73 -6.31 -1.61
N ASP A 104 -48.43 -5.76 -0.43
CA ASP A 104 -47.19 -5.02 -0.10
C ASP A 104 -45.88 -5.79 -0.38
N LEU A 105 -45.96 -7.12 -0.55
CA LEU A 105 -44.83 -8.00 -0.89
C LEU A 105 -44.30 -7.82 -2.33
N ALA A 106 -45.11 -7.33 -3.27
CA ALA A 106 -44.65 -7.07 -4.64
C ALA A 106 -43.81 -5.78 -4.77
N PHE A 107 -43.69 -5.02 -3.67
CA PHE A 107 -43.01 -3.73 -3.64
C PHE A 107 -41.53 -3.83 -3.18
N TRP A 108 -41.13 -4.97 -2.60
CA TRP A 108 -39.74 -5.27 -2.23
C TRP A 108 -39.08 -6.16 -3.27
#